data_AF-A0A7S0F3Q4-F1
#
_entry.id   AF-A0A7S0F3Q4-F1
#
_cell.length_a   1.000
_cell.length_b   1.000
_cell.length_c   1.000
_cell.angle_alpha   90.00
_cell.angle_beta   90.00
_cell.angle_gamma   90.00
#
_symmetry.space_group_name_H-M   'P 1'
#
loop_
_entity.id
_entity.type
_entity.pdbx_description
1 polymer ?
#
loop_
_entity_poly.entity_id
_entity_poly.type
_entity_poly.pdbx_seq_one_letter_code
_entity_poly.pdbx_strand_id
1 'polypeptide(L)'
;AKEYFSNLPLHQMDFAWEGAEDGEIIDMVFSKKRADDRKQWLLKYEEDLFVDHNGSEVTYSDFINKELIHFSMMDNMRSIPSLVDGWKPGQRKILFACFKRKLKTEIKVAQLAGYVAEHSAYHHGEQSLAMAIVGMAQNFVGSNNINVLVPSGQFGT
;
A
#
# COMPACT_ATOMS: atom_id res chain seq x y z
N ALA A 1 17.92 19.33 1.82
CA ALA A 1 17.18 20.13 2.84
C ALA A 1 17.50 21.61 2.76
N LYS A 2 18.74 22.06 3.00
CA LYS A 2 19.11 23.48 2.92
C LYS A 2 18.71 24.15 1.59
N GLU A 3 18.91 23.47 0.48
CA GLU A 3 18.53 23.96 -0.87
C GLU A 3 17.02 24.10 -1.08
N TYR A 4 16.22 23.16 -0.55
CA TYR A 4 14.75 23.23 -0.58
C TYR A 4 14.25 24.47 0.17
N PHE A 5 14.75 24.69 1.38
CA PHE A 5 14.34 25.83 2.21
C PHE A 5 14.88 27.17 1.71
N SER A 6 16.03 27.21 1.03
CA SER A 6 16.52 28.46 0.41
C SER A 6 15.62 28.94 -0.73
N ASN A 7 14.88 28.02 -1.37
CA ASN A 7 13.89 28.32 -2.42
C ASN A 7 12.50 27.81 -2.00
N LEU A 8 12.08 28.11 -0.76
CA LEU A 8 10.81 27.62 -0.22
C LEU A 8 9.59 27.95 -1.10
N PRO A 9 9.47 29.15 -1.72
CA PRO A 9 8.32 29.45 -2.58
C PRO A 9 8.16 28.52 -3.80
N LEU A 10 9.24 27.87 -4.26
CA LEU A 10 9.19 26.87 -5.34
C LEU A 10 8.69 25.50 -4.84
N HIS A 11 8.81 25.24 -3.54
CA HIS A 11 8.49 23.95 -2.92
C HIS A 11 7.25 24.04 -2.01
N GLN A 12 6.47 25.11 -2.16
CA GLN A 12 5.23 25.34 -1.46
C GLN A 12 4.11 25.48 -2.50
N MET A 13 2.98 24.85 -2.20
CA MET A 13 1.72 25.08 -2.88
C MET A 13 0.66 25.39 -1.83
N ASP A 14 -0.16 26.40 -2.10
CA ASP A 14 -1.26 26.77 -1.22
C ASP A 14 -2.52 25.99 -1.58
N PHE A 15 -3.33 25.64 -0.57
CA PHE A 15 -4.63 25.01 -0.79
C PHE A 15 -5.72 26.06 -0.93
N ALA A 16 -6.52 25.93 -1.98
CA ALA A 16 -7.68 26.78 -2.22
C ALA A 16 -9.00 26.06 -1.88
N TRP A 17 -9.89 26.80 -1.22
CA TRP A 17 -11.24 26.39 -0.92
C TRP A 17 -12.22 27.08 -1.88
N GLU A 18 -12.90 26.30 -2.72
CA GLU A 18 -13.80 26.78 -3.76
C GLU A 18 -15.27 26.79 -3.33
N GLY A 19 -15.60 26.19 -2.18
CA GLY A 19 -16.95 26.29 -1.61
C GLY A 19 -17.47 24.98 -1.04
N ALA A 20 -18.80 24.84 -1.04
CA ALA A 20 -19.48 23.69 -0.42
C ALA A 20 -19.11 22.33 -1.06
N GLU A 21 -18.71 22.32 -2.33
CA GLU A 21 -18.30 21.10 -3.05
C GLU A 21 -17.04 20.48 -2.45
N ASP A 22 -16.07 21.29 -2.01
CA ASP A 22 -14.88 20.82 -1.30
C ASP A 22 -15.25 20.16 0.04
N GLY A 23 -16.25 20.71 0.73
CA GLY A 23 -16.76 20.12 1.98
C GLY A 23 -17.43 18.77 1.75
N GLU A 24 -18.24 18.66 0.70
CA GLU A 24 -18.94 17.44 0.34
C GLU A 24 -17.97 16.31 -0.06
N ILE A 25 -16.92 16.63 -0.82
CA ILE A 25 -15.94 15.62 -1.22
C ILE A 25 -15.05 15.17 -0.05
N ILE A 26 -14.69 16.09 0.86
CA ILE A 26 -13.99 15.73 2.11
C ILE A 26 -14.88 14.79 2.94
N ASP A 27 -16.16 15.08 3.08
CA ASP A 27 -17.09 14.19 3.78
C ASP A 27 -17.19 12.82 3.09
N MET A 28 -17.34 12.77 1.76
CA MET A 28 -17.37 11.52 0.99
C MET A 28 -16.16 10.62 1.29
N VAL A 29 -14.96 11.20 1.32
CA VAL A 29 -13.73 10.43 1.54
C VAL A 29 -13.55 9.99 3.00
N PHE A 30 -13.80 10.85 3.98
CA PHE A 30 -13.44 10.56 5.38
C PHE A 30 -14.61 10.06 6.23
N SER A 31 -15.86 10.23 5.79
CA SER A 31 -17.03 9.76 6.52
C SER A 31 -17.11 8.24 6.50
N LYS A 32 -17.20 7.65 7.69
CA LYS A 32 -17.39 6.19 7.86
C LYS A 32 -18.69 5.69 7.24
N LYS A 33 -19.68 6.57 7.07
CA LYS A 33 -21.02 6.22 6.54
C LYS A 33 -21.07 6.15 5.01
N ARG A 34 -20.02 6.59 4.32
CA ARG A 34 -20.01 6.78 2.85
C ARG A 34 -19.12 5.80 2.11
N ALA A 35 -19.04 4.57 2.62
CA ALA A 35 -18.23 3.52 2.02
C ALA A 35 -18.68 3.17 0.59
N ASP A 36 -19.98 3.20 0.31
CA ASP A 36 -20.50 2.90 -1.04
C ASP A 36 -20.22 4.02 -2.04
N ASP A 37 -20.31 5.28 -1.61
CA ASP A 37 -19.93 6.43 -2.43
C ASP A 37 -18.45 6.35 -2.84
N ARG A 38 -17.57 6.00 -1.88
CA ARG A 38 -16.14 5.76 -2.19
C ARG A 38 -15.92 4.66 -3.20
N LYS A 39 -16.74 3.60 -3.22
CA LYS A 39 -16.64 2.56 -4.27
C LYS A 39 -16.95 3.16 -5.64
N GLN A 40 -18.01 3.97 -5.76
CA GLN A 40 -18.36 4.63 -7.02
C GLN A 40 -17.29 5.63 -7.46
N TRP A 41 -16.68 6.34 -6.51
CA TRP A 41 -15.56 7.24 -6.76
C TRP A 41 -14.33 6.50 -7.30
N LEU A 42 -13.94 5.39 -6.67
CA LEU A 42 -12.79 4.58 -7.10
C LEU A 42 -13.01 3.90 -8.46
N LEU A 43 -14.27 3.65 -8.86
CA LEU A 43 -14.58 3.14 -10.22
C LEU A 43 -14.26 4.15 -11.33
N LYS A 44 -14.12 5.43 -11.00
CA LYS A 44 -13.76 6.50 -11.94
C LYS A 44 -12.25 6.76 -11.98
N TYR A 45 -11.46 5.96 -11.27
CA TYR A 45 -10.00 6.11 -11.22
C TYR A 45 -9.37 5.88 -12.59
N GLU A 46 -8.47 6.78 -12.98
CA GLU A 46 -7.58 6.65 -14.12
C GLU A 46 -6.13 6.81 -13.64
N GLU A 47 -5.21 5.98 -14.14
CA GLU A 47 -3.81 5.95 -13.68
C GLU A 47 -3.06 7.24 -14.02
N ASP A 48 -3.47 7.92 -15.09
CA ASP A 48 -2.85 9.15 -15.60
C ASP A 48 -3.39 10.43 -14.92
N LEU A 49 -4.22 10.32 -13.89
CA LEU A 49 -4.61 11.47 -13.07
C LEU A 49 -3.41 11.94 -12.26
N PHE A 50 -3.17 13.26 -12.21
CA PHE A 50 -2.17 13.86 -11.33
C PHE A 50 -2.50 15.33 -11.07
N VAL A 51 -2.07 15.83 -9.92
CA VAL A 51 -2.06 17.27 -9.62
C VAL A 51 -0.94 17.93 -10.41
N ASP A 52 -1.23 19.05 -11.08
CA ASP A 52 -0.19 19.85 -11.72
C ASP A 52 0.61 20.62 -10.66
N HIS A 53 1.86 20.19 -10.45
CA HIS A 53 2.78 20.78 -9.48
C HIS A 53 3.57 21.97 -10.04
N ASN A 54 3.31 22.42 -11.27
CA ASN A 54 3.92 23.64 -11.82
C ASN A 54 3.22 24.92 -11.33
N GLY A 55 1.99 24.80 -10.82
CA GLY A 55 1.24 25.90 -10.22
C GLY A 55 1.65 26.18 -8.77
N SER A 56 1.22 27.33 -8.24
CA SER A 56 1.43 27.70 -6.83
C SER A 56 0.24 27.33 -5.94
N GLU A 57 -0.84 26.79 -6.50
CA GLU A 57 -2.10 26.56 -5.81
C GLU A 57 -2.74 25.23 -6.25
N VAL A 58 -3.43 24.55 -5.34
CA VAL A 58 -4.21 23.34 -5.60
C VAL A 58 -5.54 23.39 -4.84
N THR A 59 -6.64 22.99 -5.47
CA THR A 59 -7.95 22.94 -4.79
C THR A 59 -8.09 21.64 -3.99
N TYR A 60 -8.93 21.64 -2.94
CA TYR A 60 -9.17 20.41 -2.18
C TYR A 60 -9.77 19.31 -3.04
N SER A 61 -10.72 19.65 -3.92
CA SER A 61 -11.29 18.71 -4.89
C SER A 61 -10.23 18.10 -5.80
N ASP A 62 -9.30 18.90 -6.34
CA ASP A 62 -8.23 18.40 -7.21
C ASP A 62 -7.26 17.49 -6.45
N PHE A 63 -6.81 17.91 -5.26
CA PHE A 63 -5.96 17.06 -4.42
C PHE A 63 -6.63 15.72 -4.13
N ILE A 64 -7.92 15.72 -3.78
CA ILE A 64 -8.63 14.48 -3.47
C ILE A 64 -8.76 13.59 -4.71
N ASN A 65 -9.22 14.15 -5.83
CA ASN A 65 -9.53 13.39 -7.04
C ASN A 65 -8.32 13.03 -7.90
N LYS A 66 -7.18 13.70 -7.71
CA LYS A 66 -5.98 13.52 -8.55
C LYS A 66 -4.73 13.12 -7.78
N GLU A 67 -4.77 13.08 -6.44
CA GLU A 67 -3.63 12.64 -5.63
C GLU A 67 -4.05 11.62 -4.56
N LEU A 68 -5.03 11.95 -3.71
CA LEU A 68 -5.51 11.06 -2.65
C LEU A 68 -6.18 9.77 -3.20
N ILE A 69 -6.79 9.85 -4.39
CA ILE A 69 -7.38 8.68 -5.05
C ILE A 69 -6.34 7.58 -5.31
N HIS A 70 -5.10 7.93 -5.67
CA HIS A 70 -4.03 6.96 -5.88
C HIS A 70 -3.70 6.21 -4.59
N PHE A 71 -3.64 6.90 -3.45
CA PHE A 71 -3.45 6.26 -2.16
C PHE A 71 -4.56 5.25 -1.85
N SER A 72 -5.82 5.63 -2.11
CA SER A 72 -6.98 4.77 -1.85
C SER A 72 -7.01 3.55 -2.78
N MET A 73 -6.65 3.72 -4.05
CA MET A 73 -6.49 2.60 -4.99
C MET A 73 -5.32 1.70 -4.61
N MET A 74 -4.17 2.26 -4.25
CA MET A 74 -3.02 1.52 -3.74
C MET A 74 -3.34 0.75 -2.46
N ASP A 75 -4.20 1.30 -1.59
CA ASP A 75 -4.66 0.62 -0.38
C ASP A 75 -5.48 -0.64 -0.71
N ASN A 76 -6.40 -0.55 -1.68
CA ASN A 76 -7.12 -1.73 -2.17
C ASN A 76 -6.16 -2.74 -2.80
N MET A 77 -5.23 -2.29 -3.66
CA MET A 77 -4.28 -3.18 -4.32
C MET A 77 -3.40 -3.95 -3.34
N ARG A 78 -2.97 -3.33 -2.24
CA ARG A 78 -2.14 -4.01 -1.21
C ARG A 78 -2.97 -4.84 -0.24
N SER A 79 -4.25 -4.54 -0.06
CA SER A 79 -5.11 -5.14 0.96
C SER A 79 -6.01 -6.27 0.44
N ILE A 80 -6.38 -6.25 -0.84
CA ILE A 80 -7.26 -7.22 -1.48
C ILE A 80 -6.43 -8.18 -2.36
N PRO A 81 -6.58 -9.51 -2.22
CA PRO A 81 -5.83 -10.47 -3.02
C PRO A 81 -6.32 -10.53 -4.47
N SER A 82 -5.45 -11.01 -5.36
CA SER A 82 -5.85 -11.35 -6.73
C SER A 82 -6.72 -12.62 -6.74
N LEU A 83 -7.69 -12.66 -7.66
CA LEU A 83 -8.53 -13.84 -7.89
C LEU A 83 -7.71 -15.05 -8.37
N VAL A 84 -6.63 -14.81 -9.14
CA VAL A 84 -5.90 -15.88 -9.83
C VAL A 84 -5.07 -16.72 -8.88
N ASP A 85 -4.37 -16.08 -7.93
CA ASP A 85 -3.42 -16.75 -7.04
C ASP A 85 -3.76 -16.61 -5.55
N GLY A 86 -4.77 -15.83 -5.20
CA GLY A 86 -5.16 -15.58 -3.81
C GLY A 86 -4.18 -14.71 -3.03
N TRP A 87 -3.17 -14.11 -3.67
CA TRP A 87 -2.12 -13.36 -2.98
C TRP A 87 -2.30 -11.85 -3.05
N LYS A 88 -2.03 -11.21 -1.92
CA LYS A 88 -1.73 -9.77 -1.86
C LYS A 88 -0.31 -9.52 -2.42
N PRO A 89 -0.01 -8.31 -2.95
CA PRO A 89 1.31 -8.00 -3.50
C PRO A 89 2.49 -8.32 -2.57
N GLY A 90 2.37 -8.06 -1.26
CA GLY A 90 3.40 -8.40 -0.28
C GLY A 90 3.70 -9.89 -0.20
N GLN A 91 2.67 -10.73 -0.18
CA GLN A 91 2.80 -12.19 -0.16
C GLN A 91 3.41 -12.71 -1.47
N ARG A 92 3.02 -12.14 -2.61
CA ARG A 92 3.59 -12.47 -3.92
C ARG A 92 5.08 -12.12 -3.99
N LYS A 93 5.49 -10.97 -3.45
CA LYS A 93 6.90 -10.56 -3.35
C LYS A 93 7.71 -11.52 -2.47
N ILE A 94 7.13 -12.01 -1.37
CA ILE A 94 7.75 -13.04 -0.52
C ILE A 94 8.01 -14.33 -1.32
N LEU A 95 7.01 -14.87 -2.02
CA LEU A 95 7.16 -16.08 -2.82
C LEU A 95 8.16 -15.89 -3.97
N PHE A 96 8.08 -14.76 -4.67
CA PHE A 96 9.05 -14.41 -5.71
C PHE A 96 10.48 -14.45 -5.19
N ALA A 97 10.74 -13.84 -4.03
CA ALA A 97 12.08 -13.84 -3.44
C ALA A 97 12.53 -15.25 -3.02
N CYS A 98 11.64 -16.05 -2.44
CA CYS A 98 11.88 -17.46 -2.10
C CYS A 98 12.25 -18.29 -3.34
N PHE A 99 11.55 -18.10 -4.46
CA PHE A 99 11.88 -18.75 -5.74
C PHE A 99 13.20 -18.26 -6.31
N LYS A 100 13.42 -16.93 -6.35
CA LYS A 100 14.63 -16.29 -6.88
C LYS A 100 15.89 -16.84 -6.21
N ARG A 101 15.86 -17.02 -4.89
CA ARG A 101 17.00 -17.57 -4.12
C ARG A 101 17.05 -19.09 -4.05
N LYS A 102 16.06 -19.78 -4.63
CA LYS A 102 15.86 -21.24 -4.52
C LYS A 102 15.86 -21.70 -3.05
N LEU A 103 14.99 -21.12 -2.24
CA LEU A 103 14.92 -21.41 -0.80
C LEU A 103 14.55 -22.88 -0.56
N LYS A 104 15.55 -23.72 -0.29
CA LYS A 104 15.41 -25.14 0.05
C LYS A 104 15.91 -25.47 1.45
N THR A 105 16.78 -24.63 2.00
CA THR A 105 17.28 -24.70 3.37
C THR A 105 16.62 -23.62 4.22
N GLU A 106 16.51 -23.86 5.52
CA GLU A 106 15.94 -22.90 6.45
C GLU A 106 16.72 -21.58 6.51
N ILE A 107 15.99 -20.51 6.84
CA ILE A 107 16.55 -19.19 7.13
C ILE A 107 15.66 -18.50 8.17
N LYS A 108 16.26 -17.65 9.01
CA LYS A 108 15.49 -16.82 9.95
C LYS A 108 14.56 -15.85 9.21
N VAL A 109 13.34 -15.67 9.74
CA VAL A 109 12.34 -14.76 9.17
C VAL A 109 12.86 -13.35 8.96
N ALA A 110 13.62 -12.80 9.94
CA ALA A 110 14.19 -11.46 9.83
C ALA A 110 15.13 -11.32 8.62
N GLN A 111 15.97 -12.33 8.36
CA GLN A 111 16.88 -12.32 7.21
C GLN A 111 16.11 -12.52 5.89
N LEU A 112 15.05 -13.33 5.90
CA LEU A 112 14.18 -13.46 4.73
C LEU A 112 13.45 -12.15 4.43
N ALA A 113 12.94 -11.45 5.45
CA ALA A 113 12.28 -10.16 5.29
C ALA A 113 13.21 -9.11 4.65
N GLY A 114 14.45 -8.98 5.15
CA GLY A 114 15.45 -8.09 4.53
C GLY A 114 15.78 -8.46 3.09
N TYR A 115 15.94 -9.77 2.80
CA TYR A 115 16.18 -10.24 1.44
C TYR A 115 15.00 -9.92 0.50
N VAL A 116 13.76 -10.13 0.95
CA VAL A 116 12.55 -9.77 0.20
C VAL A 116 12.51 -8.26 -0.05
N ALA A 117 12.81 -7.44 0.96
CA ALA A 117 12.77 -5.99 0.85
C ALA A 117 13.70 -5.47 -0.25
N GLU A 118 14.97 -5.91 -0.20
CA GLU A 118 16.00 -5.57 -1.18
C GLU A 118 15.67 -6.07 -2.59
N HIS A 119 15.25 -7.33 -2.73
CA HIS A 119 15.20 -7.97 -4.05
C HIS A 119 13.87 -7.81 -4.78
N SER A 120 12.84 -7.30 -4.11
CA SER A 120 11.50 -7.14 -4.68
C SER A 120 11.01 -5.70 -4.73
N ALA A 121 11.85 -4.72 -4.36
CA ALA A 121 11.46 -3.32 -4.19
C ALA A 121 10.21 -3.21 -3.31
N TYR A 122 10.32 -3.71 -2.07
CA TYR A 122 9.26 -3.54 -1.08
C TYR A 122 9.55 -2.27 -0.28
N HIS A 123 8.68 -1.27 -0.44
CA HIS A 123 8.89 0.06 0.13
C HIS A 123 8.17 0.28 1.47
N HIS A 124 7.53 -0.76 2.02
CA HIS A 124 6.95 -0.69 3.36
C HIS A 124 7.90 -1.31 4.39
N GLY A 125 7.69 -1.03 5.67
CA GLY A 125 8.59 -1.48 6.74
C GLY A 125 8.76 -3.01 6.81
N GLU A 126 9.97 -3.46 7.13
CA GLU A 126 10.32 -4.89 7.21
C GLU A 126 9.47 -5.66 8.23
N GLN A 127 8.97 -4.98 9.27
CA GLN A 127 8.08 -5.58 10.27
C GLN A 127 6.80 -6.13 9.61
N SER A 128 6.22 -5.43 8.64
CA SER A 128 5.05 -5.88 7.90
C SER A 128 5.35 -7.12 7.06
N LEU A 129 6.55 -7.21 6.47
CA LEU A 129 7.00 -8.41 5.76
C LEU A 129 7.20 -9.58 6.70
N ALA A 130 7.86 -9.38 7.84
CA ALA A 130 8.09 -10.42 8.83
C ALA A 130 6.75 -11.02 9.31
N MET A 131 5.76 -10.18 9.60
CA MET A 131 4.41 -10.63 9.97
C MET A 131 3.72 -11.39 8.83
N ALA A 132 3.84 -10.93 7.59
CA ALA A 132 3.28 -11.63 6.43
C ALA A 132 3.94 -13.00 6.22
N ILE A 133 5.27 -13.11 6.36
CA ILE A 133 6.01 -14.39 6.29
C ILE A 133 5.53 -15.35 7.37
N VAL A 134 5.38 -14.88 8.62
CA VAL A 134 4.86 -15.69 9.72
C VAL A 134 3.46 -16.20 9.39
N GLY A 135 2.55 -15.32 8.94
CA GLY A 135 1.18 -15.70 8.57
C GLY A 135 1.12 -16.73 7.43
N MET A 136 2.02 -16.66 6.46
CA MET A 136 2.10 -17.63 5.36
C MET A 136 2.65 -19.01 5.78
N ALA A 137 3.30 -19.10 6.94
CA ALA A 137 3.88 -20.33 7.47
C ALA A 137 3.01 -21.03 8.52
N GLN A 138 2.10 -20.30 9.17
CA GLN A 138 1.22 -20.82 10.22
C GLN A 138 0.43 -22.07 9.80
N ASN A 139 0.38 -23.06 10.70
CA ASN A 139 -0.23 -24.38 10.46
C ASN A 139 -1.18 -24.86 11.59
N PHE A 140 -1.60 -23.98 12.50
CA PHE A 140 -2.59 -24.30 13.53
C PHE A 140 -4.02 -24.31 12.98
N VAL A 141 -4.96 -24.94 13.71
CA VAL A 141 -6.37 -25.05 13.28
C VAL A 141 -6.99 -23.66 13.11
N GLY A 142 -7.53 -23.37 11.93
CA GLY A 142 -8.10 -22.06 11.58
C GLY A 142 -7.12 -21.09 10.90
N SER A 143 -5.87 -21.51 10.64
CA SER A 143 -4.91 -20.76 9.83
C SER A 143 -4.99 -21.13 8.33
N ASN A 144 -3.91 -21.64 7.74
CA ASN A 144 -3.84 -22.03 6.34
C ASN A 144 -4.19 -23.51 6.17
N ASN A 145 -5.12 -23.83 5.25
CA ASN A 145 -5.36 -25.23 4.86
C ASN A 145 -4.09 -25.89 4.28
N ILE A 146 -3.29 -25.10 3.55
CA ILE A 146 -1.97 -25.48 3.05
C ILE A 146 -1.05 -24.27 3.26
N ASN A 147 -0.10 -24.37 4.19
CA ASN A 147 0.93 -23.36 4.39
C ASN A 147 2.02 -23.51 3.32
N VAL A 148 2.35 -22.41 2.63
CA VAL A 148 3.35 -22.40 1.55
C VAL A 148 4.79 -22.26 2.06
N LEU A 149 4.96 -21.88 3.33
CA LEU A 149 6.23 -21.84 4.04
C LEU A 149 6.16 -22.78 5.24
N VAL A 150 7.27 -23.42 5.60
CA VAL A 150 7.34 -24.33 6.75
C VAL A 150 7.53 -23.52 8.04
N PRO A 151 6.72 -23.74 9.10
CA PRO A 151 6.87 -23.07 10.38
C PRO A 151 8.00 -23.69 11.21
N SER A 152 9.25 -23.45 10.83
CA SER A 152 10.44 -23.93 11.57
C SER A 152 10.67 -23.12 12.85
N GLY A 153 9.90 -23.41 13.90
CA GLY A 153 9.98 -22.75 15.22
C GLY A 153 8.60 -22.45 15.80
N GLN A 154 8.52 -21.45 16.68
CA GLN A 154 7.25 -20.97 17.24
C GLN A 154 6.62 -19.90 16.31
N PHE A 155 5.60 -20.29 15.55
CA PHE A 155 4.89 -19.43 14.57
C PHE A 155 3.44 -19.10 14.99
N GLY A 156 3.03 -19.51 16.19
CA GLY A 156 1.66 -19.42 16.69
C GLY A 156 1.09 -20.81 17.00
N THR A 157 -0.04 -20.82 17.71
CA THR A 157 -0.71 -22.03 18.20
C THR A 157 -2.21 -21.94 18.01
#